data_AF-A0A662VT94-F1
#
_entry.id   AF-A0A662VT94-F1
#
_cell.length_a   1.000
_cell.length_b   1.000
_cell.length_c   1.000
_cell.angle_alpha   90.00
_cell.angle_beta   90.00
_cell.angle_gamma   90.00
#
_symmetry.space_group_name_H-M   'P 1'
#
loop_
_entity.id
_entity.type
_entity.pdbx_description
1 polymer ?
#
loop_
_entity_poly.entity_id
_entity_poly.type
_entity_poly.pdbx_seq_one_letter_code
_entity_poly.pdbx_strand_id
1 'polypeptide(L)'
;IKKVVNEYKKLKVDEIIVKKMHNWGGELYSIDKSTKKPGICTFPWYALTILWDGSVVLCPQDFYGILEIGNIKENSLFEIWNNEKMKKIRAKMSRRDYKDLKPCNNCDRIWREQFLGVPGEFLTTFLKENILGYKK
;
A
#
# COMPACT_ATOMS: atom_id res chain seq x y z
N ILE A 1 21.79 10.73 1.58
CA ILE A 1 21.20 9.95 2.70
C ILE A 1 22.22 9.62 3.80
N LYS A 2 23.34 8.90 3.53
CA LYS A 2 24.33 8.54 4.57
C LYS A 2 24.84 9.73 5.42
N LYS A 3 25.14 10.87 4.76
CA LYS A 3 25.53 12.11 5.44
C LYS A 3 24.46 12.59 6.44
N VAL A 4 23.20 12.67 6.01
CA VAL A 4 22.07 13.08 6.85
C VAL A 4 21.91 12.13 8.03
N VAL A 5 21.90 10.81 7.78
CA VAL A 5 21.78 9.81 8.87
C VAL A 5 22.91 9.98 9.90
N ASN A 6 24.14 10.23 9.46
CA ASN A 6 25.27 10.44 10.37
C ASN A 6 25.14 11.72 11.22
N GLU A 7 24.56 12.79 10.69
CA GLU A 7 24.26 13.99 11.49
C GLU A 7 23.19 13.70 12.55
N TYR A 8 22.11 13.02 12.19
CA TYR A 8 21.05 12.68 13.13
C TYR A 8 21.50 11.69 14.22
N LYS A 9 22.46 10.80 13.93
CA LYS A 9 23.07 9.93 14.94
C LYS A 9 23.76 10.69 16.07
N LYS A 10 24.24 11.92 15.82
CA LYS A 10 24.87 12.77 16.85
C LYS A 10 23.85 13.26 17.89
N LEU A 11 22.55 13.28 17.55
CA LEU A 11 21.48 13.74 18.40
C LEU A 11 21.06 12.72 19.48
N LYS A 12 21.74 11.57 19.58
CA LYS A 12 21.42 10.49 20.55
C LYS A 12 19.96 10.03 20.52
N VAL A 13 19.38 9.98 19.31
CA VAL A 13 18.02 9.45 19.10
C VAL A 13 17.99 7.93 19.29
N ASP A 14 16.87 7.41 19.80
CA ASP A 14 16.69 5.96 20.03
C ASP A 14 16.64 5.15 18.72
N GLU A 15 16.02 5.71 17.67
CA GLU A 15 15.88 5.05 16.37
C GLU A 15 15.91 6.06 15.21
N ILE A 16 16.51 5.64 14.08
CA ILE A 16 16.45 6.37 12.81
C ILE A 16 15.88 5.45 11.75
N ILE A 17 14.68 5.75 11.26
CA ILE A 17 14.02 5.00 10.19
C ILE A 17 14.09 5.80 8.89
N VAL A 18 14.86 5.29 7.92
CA VAL A 18 14.90 5.86 6.56
C VAL A 18 13.97 5.05 5.67
N LYS A 19 12.91 5.67 5.16
CA LYS A 19 11.97 5.05 4.23
C LYS A 19 12.11 5.68 2.84
N LYS A 20 11.95 4.86 1.80
CA LYS A 20 11.75 5.37 0.44
C LYS A 20 10.42 6.12 0.41
N MET A 21 10.42 7.30 -0.21
CA MET A 21 9.21 8.11 -0.38
C MET A 21 8.22 7.37 -1.28
N HIS A 22 6.99 7.23 -0.79
CA HIS A 22 5.87 6.69 -1.56
C HIS A 22 5.46 7.68 -2.66
N ASN A 23 5.04 7.21 -3.82
CA ASN A 23 4.66 8.10 -4.93
C ASN A 23 3.22 8.65 -4.87
N TRP A 24 2.53 8.43 -3.75
CA TRP A 24 1.11 8.74 -3.51
C TRP A 24 0.19 8.30 -4.65
N GLY A 25 0.34 7.06 -5.10
CA GLY A 25 -0.53 6.53 -6.14
C GLY A 25 -0.30 7.16 -7.51
N GLY A 26 0.84 7.83 -7.70
CA GLY A 26 1.23 8.46 -8.96
C GLY A 26 1.27 9.98 -8.93
N GLU A 27 0.80 10.62 -7.86
CA GLU A 27 0.71 12.08 -7.74
C GLU A 27 2.08 12.76 -7.71
N LEU A 28 3.08 12.14 -7.04
CA LEU A 28 4.42 12.74 -6.96
C LEU A 28 5.29 12.42 -8.18
N TYR A 29 5.21 11.19 -8.67
CA TYR A 29 5.96 10.73 -9.83
C TYR A 29 5.32 9.47 -10.41
N SER A 30 5.48 9.31 -11.72
CA SER A 30 5.05 8.11 -12.42
C SER A 30 6.10 7.01 -12.38
N ILE A 31 5.62 5.78 -12.37
CA ILE A 31 6.45 4.58 -12.39
C ILE A 31 6.61 4.09 -13.83
N ASP A 32 7.85 3.74 -14.19
CA ASP A 32 8.12 2.97 -15.39
C ASP A 32 7.64 1.51 -15.19
N LYS A 33 6.72 1.09 -16.06
CA LYS A 33 6.06 -0.22 -16.05
C LYS A 33 6.58 -1.14 -17.15
N SER A 34 7.44 -0.64 -18.04
CA SER A 34 7.88 -1.33 -19.27
C SER A 34 8.44 -2.74 -19.01
N THR A 35 9.16 -2.91 -17.90
CA THR A 35 9.83 -4.16 -17.52
C THR A 35 9.22 -4.84 -16.30
N LYS A 36 8.15 -4.26 -15.73
CA LYS A 36 7.64 -4.65 -14.41
C LYS A 36 6.31 -5.39 -14.51
N LYS A 37 6.19 -6.47 -13.75
CA LYS A 37 4.90 -7.13 -13.52
C LYS A 37 4.27 -6.56 -12.24
N PRO A 38 2.97 -6.22 -12.26
CA PRO A 38 2.31 -5.73 -11.07
C PRO A 38 2.16 -6.85 -10.03
N GLY A 39 2.37 -6.48 -8.78
CA GLY A 39 2.13 -7.31 -7.61
C GLY A 39 0.67 -7.39 -7.21
N ILE A 40 0.39 -8.10 -6.12
CA ILE A 40 -0.92 -8.09 -5.47
C ILE A 40 -0.84 -7.13 -4.27
N CYS A 41 -1.70 -6.12 -4.24
CA CYS A 41 -1.86 -5.27 -3.06
C CYS A 41 -2.74 -5.99 -2.04
N THR A 42 -2.31 -6.13 -0.78
CA THR A 42 -3.08 -6.83 0.25
C THR A 42 -4.01 -5.92 1.07
N PHE A 43 -3.87 -4.59 0.95
CA PHE A 43 -4.70 -3.61 1.67
C PHE A 43 -6.20 -3.90 1.66
N PRO A 44 -6.83 -4.22 0.51
CA PRO A 44 -8.27 -4.47 0.46
C PRO A 44 -8.78 -5.61 1.36
N TRP A 45 -7.90 -6.46 1.88
CA TRP A 45 -8.28 -7.62 2.69
C TRP A 45 -8.15 -7.40 4.19
N TYR A 46 -7.45 -6.35 4.65
CA TYR A 46 -7.27 -6.11 6.07
C TYR A 46 -7.43 -4.65 6.50
N ALA A 47 -7.55 -3.70 5.56
CA ALA A 47 -7.68 -2.29 5.87
C ALA A 47 -8.63 -1.56 4.91
N LEU A 48 -9.21 -0.48 5.43
CA LEU A 48 -9.84 0.62 4.71
C LEU A 48 -9.47 1.92 5.43
N THR A 49 -9.79 3.07 4.85
CA THR A 49 -9.53 4.38 5.46
C THR A 49 -10.78 5.23 5.41
N ILE A 50 -11.14 5.81 6.55
CA ILE A 50 -12.24 6.77 6.67
C ILE A 50 -11.63 8.17 6.57
N LEU A 51 -12.07 8.94 5.58
CA LEU A 51 -11.67 10.33 5.39
C LEU A 51 -12.46 11.25 6.33
N TRP A 52 -12.01 12.50 6.43
CA TRP A 52 -12.54 13.49 7.38
C TRP A 52 -14.04 13.79 7.20
N ASP A 53 -14.57 13.60 5.99
CA ASP A 53 -15.96 13.83 5.60
C ASP A 53 -16.84 12.58 5.75
N GLY A 54 -16.26 11.46 6.17
CA GLY A 54 -16.93 10.16 6.31
C GLY A 54 -16.84 9.27 5.08
N SER A 55 -16.28 9.74 3.95
CA SER A 55 -16.04 8.87 2.80
C SER A 55 -15.02 7.79 3.16
N VAL A 56 -15.28 6.57 2.72
CA VAL A 56 -14.44 5.40 2.98
C VAL A 56 -13.73 5.03 1.71
N VAL A 57 -12.41 4.92 1.77
CA VAL A 57 -11.54 4.57 0.64
C VAL A 57 -10.74 3.31 0.95
N LEU A 58 -10.21 2.67 -0.08
CA LEU A 58 -9.52 1.38 0.04
C LEU A 58 -8.12 1.49 0.63
N CYS A 59 -7.46 2.65 0.53
CA CYS A 59 -6.06 2.82 0.90
C CYS A 59 -5.82 4.23 1.45
N PRO A 60 -5.04 4.39 2.54
CA PRO A 60 -4.67 5.72 3.04
C PRO A 60 -3.77 6.51 2.08
N GLN A 61 -3.23 5.85 1.05
CA GLN A 61 -2.45 6.51 0.01
C GLN A 61 -3.32 7.14 -1.09
N ASP A 62 -4.63 6.85 -1.09
CA ASP A 62 -5.61 7.49 -1.96
C ASP A 62 -6.08 8.81 -1.33
N PHE A 63 -5.18 9.78 -1.28
CA PHE A 63 -5.36 11.04 -0.55
C PHE A 63 -6.57 11.84 -1.03
N TYR A 64 -6.87 11.78 -2.34
CA TYR A 64 -7.99 12.46 -2.97
C TYR A 64 -9.29 11.65 -2.96
N GLY A 65 -9.28 10.44 -2.39
CA GLY A 65 -10.44 9.56 -2.31
C GLY A 65 -11.02 9.13 -3.66
N ILE A 66 -10.15 8.94 -4.66
CA ILE A 66 -10.56 8.57 -6.02
C ILE A 66 -11.26 7.21 -6.04
N LEU A 67 -10.78 6.27 -5.23
CA LEU A 67 -11.27 4.90 -5.09
C LEU A 67 -12.13 4.76 -3.83
N GLU A 68 -13.09 5.66 -3.66
CA GLU A 68 -14.12 5.58 -2.62
C GLU A 68 -14.88 4.25 -2.73
N ILE A 69 -15.21 3.62 -1.61
CA ILE A 69 -16.00 2.38 -1.54
C ILE A 69 -17.33 2.56 -0.80
N GLY A 70 -17.60 3.71 -0.19
CA GLY A 70 -18.86 4.06 0.45
C GLY A 70 -18.69 5.22 1.42
N ASN A 71 -19.72 5.55 2.21
CA ASN A 71 -19.66 6.60 3.24
C ASN A 71 -20.27 6.11 4.56
N ILE A 72 -19.60 6.35 5.69
CA ILE A 72 -20.07 5.90 7.02
C ILE A 72 -21.37 6.57 7.49
N LYS A 73 -21.76 7.69 6.86
CA LYS A 73 -23.02 8.38 7.13
C LYS A 73 -24.23 7.64 6.54
N GLU A 74 -23.99 6.76 5.56
CA GLU A 74 -25.04 6.07 4.79
C GLU A 74 -25.10 4.58 5.11
N ASN A 75 -23.94 3.94 5.31
CA ASN A 75 -23.85 2.51 5.54
C ASN A 75 -22.90 2.17 6.70
N SER A 76 -23.15 1.02 7.33
CA SER A 76 -22.20 0.47 8.30
C SER A 76 -20.89 0.04 7.62
N LEU A 77 -19.79 0.02 8.38
CA LEU A 77 -18.51 -0.48 7.86
C LEU A 77 -18.60 -1.93 7.35
N PHE A 78 -19.45 -2.75 7.97
CA PHE A 78 -19.65 -4.13 7.53
C PHE A 78 -20.29 -4.21 6.14
N GLU A 79 -21.29 -3.36 5.87
CA GLU A 79 -21.92 -3.27 4.55
C GLU A 79 -20.94 -2.71 3.52
N ILE A 80 -20.22 -1.64 3.84
CA ILE A 80 -19.21 -1.03 2.95
C ILE A 80 -18.13 -2.06 2.60
N TRP A 81 -17.62 -2.79 3.58
CA TRP A 81 -16.58 -3.82 3.40
C TRP A 81 -17.01 -4.97 2.49
N ASN A 82 -18.32 -5.26 2.43
CA ASN A 82 -18.90 -6.38 1.70
C ASN A 82 -19.73 -5.96 0.49
N ASN A 83 -19.73 -4.68 0.12
CA ASN A 83 -20.51 -4.22 -1.02
C ASN A 83 -19.90 -4.64 -2.37
N GLU A 84 -20.68 -4.45 -3.43
CA GLU A 84 -20.27 -4.84 -4.78
C GLU A 84 -19.06 -4.06 -5.30
N LYS A 85 -18.87 -2.81 -4.88
CA LYS A 85 -17.71 -1.99 -5.28
C LYS A 85 -16.41 -2.61 -4.73
N MET A 86 -16.40 -2.94 -3.44
CA MET A 86 -15.27 -3.58 -2.76
C MET A 86 -14.96 -4.97 -3.34
N LYS A 87 -15.98 -5.80 -3.57
CA LYS A 87 -15.83 -7.12 -4.22
C LYS A 87 -15.22 -7.01 -5.62
N LYS A 88 -15.73 -6.09 -6.46
CA LYS A 88 -15.20 -5.86 -7.82
C LYS A 88 -13.74 -5.44 -7.79
N ILE A 89 -13.37 -4.53 -6.88
CA ILE A 89 -11.98 -4.10 -6.74
C ILE A 89 -11.08 -5.28 -6.31
N ARG A 90 -11.46 -6.04 -5.29
CA ARG A 90 -10.72 -7.25 -4.85
C ARG A 90 -10.55 -8.26 -5.99
N ALA A 91 -11.60 -8.48 -6.80
CA ALA A 91 -11.54 -9.38 -7.96
C ALA A 91 -10.59 -8.87 -9.07
N LYS A 92 -10.53 -7.55 -9.30
CA LYS A 92 -9.55 -6.97 -10.25
C LYS A 92 -8.12 -7.07 -9.69
N MET A 93 -7.91 -6.71 -8.42
CA MET A 93 -6.58 -6.75 -7.78
C MET A 93 -6.00 -8.17 -7.66
N SER A 94 -6.81 -9.17 -7.31
CA SER A 94 -6.37 -10.57 -7.23
C SER A 94 -5.92 -11.13 -8.59
N ARG A 95 -6.54 -10.67 -9.68
CA ARG A 95 -6.15 -10.98 -11.07
C ARG A 95 -5.05 -10.07 -11.61
N ARG A 96 -4.52 -9.17 -10.79
CA ARG A 96 -3.52 -8.15 -11.16
C ARG A 96 -3.97 -7.23 -12.29
N ASP A 97 -5.29 -7.04 -12.42
CA ASP A 97 -5.89 -6.13 -13.38
C ASP A 97 -6.02 -4.73 -12.76
N TYR A 98 -5.01 -3.91 -12.99
CA TYR A 98 -4.95 -2.54 -12.47
C TYR A 98 -5.22 -1.48 -13.53
N LYS A 99 -5.45 -1.84 -14.80
CA LYS A 99 -5.45 -0.88 -15.93
C LYS A 99 -6.32 0.36 -15.64
N ASP A 100 -7.51 0.12 -15.10
CA ASP A 100 -8.53 1.16 -14.83
C ASP A 100 -8.76 1.40 -13.32
N LEU A 101 -7.89 0.89 -12.45
CA LEU A 101 -7.99 1.13 -11.01
C LEU A 101 -7.07 2.30 -10.61
N LYS A 102 -7.55 3.53 -10.75
CA LYS A 102 -6.84 4.70 -10.19
C LYS A 102 -7.06 4.77 -8.67
N PRO A 103 -6.03 5.11 -7.86
CA PRO A 103 -4.66 5.42 -8.25
C PRO A 103 -3.72 4.19 -8.28
N CYS A 104 -4.23 2.99 -7.99
CA CYS A 104 -3.46 1.74 -7.92
C CYS A 104 -2.66 1.44 -9.19
N ASN A 105 -3.17 1.84 -10.36
CA ASN A 105 -2.54 1.66 -11.65
C ASN A 105 -1.18 2.36 -11.75
N ASN A 106 -0.91 3.39 -10.92
CA ASN A 106 0.35 4.11 -10.87
C ASN A 106 1.03 4.03 -9.50
N CYS A 107 0.59 3.16 -8.59
CA CYS A 107 1.15 3.05 -7.22
C CYS A 107 2.48 2.30 -7.18
N ASP A 108 3.54 2.93 -6.67
CA ASP A 108 4.89 2.34 -6.57
C ASP A 108 4.95 1.04 -5.75
N ARG A 109 4.03 0.82 -4.78
CA ARG A 109 3.93 -0.43 -4.01
C ARG A 109 3.46 -1.63 -4.81
N ILE A 110 2.62 -1.41 -5.82
CA ILE A 110 2.16 -2.47 -6.72
C ILE A 110 3.23 -2.80 -7.75
N TRP A 111 4.00 -1.82 -8.19
CA TRP A 111 5.00 -1.95 -9.26
C TRP A 111 6.45 -1.94 -8.72
N ARG A 112 6.65 -2.46 -7.51
CA ARG A 112 7.98 -2.68 -6.93
C ARG A 112 8.54 -4.04 -7.33
N GLU A 113 9.83 -4.21 -7.12
CA GLU A 113 10.51 -5.48 -7.37
C GLU A 113 9.98 -6.58 -6.45
N GLN A 114 9.79 -7.77 -7.04
CA GLN A 114 9.24 -8.93 -6.36
C GLN A 114 10.07 -10.16 -6.71
N PHE A 115 10.24 -11.04 -5.74
CA PHE A 115 10.80 -12.37 -5.92
C PHE A 115 9.73 -13.40 -5.55
N LEU A 116 9.36 -14.27 -6.48
CA LEU A 116 8.28 -15.26 -6.30
C LEU A 116 6.95 -14.64 -5.80
N GLY A 117 6.65 -13.40 -6.20
CA GLY A 117 5.44 -12.68 -5.77
C GLY A 117 5.54 -12.00 -4.40
N VAL A 118 6.64 -12.20 -3.68
CA VAL A 118 6.95 -11.52 -2.42
C VAL A 118 7.76 -10.26 -2.72
N PRO A 119 7.36 -9.09 -2.21
CA PRO A 119 8.17 -7.88 -2.31
C PRO A 119 9.57 -8.08 -1.73
N GLY A 120 10.62 -7.75 -2.48
CA GLY A 120 12.00 -7.96 -2.05
C GLY A 120 12.33 -7.31 -0.70
N GLU A 121 11.75 -6.12 -0.45
CA GLU A 121 11.85 -5.37 0.81
C GLU A 121 11.38 -6.14 2.05
N PHE A 122 10.48 -7.11 1.87
CA PHE A 122 9.89 -7.88 2.97
C PHE A 122 10.39 -9.31 3.03
N LEU A 123 11.27 -9.75 2.10
CA LEU A 123 11.74 -11.13 2.08
C LEU A 123 12.51 -11.48 3.37
N THR A 124 13.37 -10.57 3.85
CA THR A 124 14.14 -10.77 5.09
C THR A 124 13.23 -10.86 6.32
N THR A 125 12.27 -9.95 6.44
CA THR A 125 11.26 -9.98 7.51
C THR A 125 10.43 -11.25 7.44
N PHE A 126 9.95 -11.61 6.24
CA PHE A 126 9.17 -12.82 6.02
C PHE A 126 9.93 -14.08 6.45
N LEU A 127 11.19 -14.23 6.04
CA LEU A 127 12.03 -15.37 6.42
C LEU A 127 12.30 -15.37 7.94
N LYS A 128 12.56 -14.20 8.53
CA LYS A 128 12.76 -14.07 9.97
C LYS A 128 11.52 -14.51 10.76
N GLU A 129 10.34 -14.06 10.34
CA GLU A 129 9.08 -14.33 11.02
C GLU A 129 8.58 -15.76 10.81
N ASN A 130 8.72 -16.32 9.60
CA ASN A 130 8.08 -17.59 9.23
C ASN A 130 9.03 -18.79 9.27
N ILE A 131 10.36 -18.59 9.20
CA ILE A 131 11.34 -19.69 9.21
C ILE A 131 12.17 -19.68 10.49
N LEU A 132 12.73 -18.53 10.87
CA LEU A 132 13.64 -18.43 12.02
C LEU A 132 12.92 -18.25 13.36
N GLY A 133 11.60 -18.00 13.33
CA GLY A 133 10.78 -17.73 14.49
C GLY A 133 11.00 -16.32 15.04
N TYR A 134 9.94 -15.76 15.63
CA TYR A 134 9.96 -14.44 16.25
C TYR A 134 10.87 -14.47 17.49
N LYS A 135 12.15 -14.09 17.36
CA LYS A 135 12.98 -13.75 18.52
C LYS A 135 12.48 -12.41 19.05
N LYS A 136 11.68 -12.51 20.11
CA LYS A 136 11.23 -11.40 20.95
C LYS A 136 12.44 -10.70 21.57
#